data_AF-A0A0B1S888-F1
#
_entry.id   AF-A0A0B1S888-F1
#
_cell.length_a   1.000
_cell.length_b   1.000
_cell.length_c   1.000
_cell.angle_alpha   90.00
_cell.angle_beta   90.00
_cell.angle_gamma   90.00
#
_symmetry.space_group_name_H-M   'P 1'
#
loop_
_entity.id
_entity.type
_entity.pdbx_description
1 polymer ?
#
loop_
_entity_poly.entity_id
_entity_poly.type
_entity_poly.pdbx_seq_one_letter_code
_entity_poly.pdbx_strand_id
1 'polypeptide(L)'
;MLNRFQHHYNNDTDIIFDDHIAKGYGFFYLPLHRAGTEFLVGHTGHGCQQVVYDLKNKVTIAYVSNGLKTGLYDLCRTYSRLQDAVYDIVESRLGQSQTAL
;
A
#
# COMPACT_ATOMS: atom_id res chain seq x y z
N MET A 1 -13.96 6.80 -12.61
CA MET A 1 -13.65 5.34 -12.47
C MET A 1 -12.91 5.06 -11.16
N LEU A 2 -11.85 5.80 -10.82
CA LEU A 2 -11.02 5.58 -9.61
C LEU A 2 -11.77 5.73 -8.27
N ASN A 3 -12.83 6.55 -8.19
CA ASN A 3 -13.58 6.76 -6.94
C ASN A 3 -14.20 5.46 -6.38
N ARG A 4 -14.41 4.43 -7.21
CA ARG A 4 -14.93 3.13 -6.74
C ARG A 4 -13.96 2.45 -5.78
N PHE A 5 -12.67 2.74 -5.86
CA PHE A 5 -11.64 2.15 -5.02
C PHE A 5 -11.45 2.88 -3.68
N GLN A 6 -12.26 3.91 -3.37
CA GLN A 6 -12.19 4.61 -2.09
C GLN A 6 -12.83 3.83 -0.93
N HIS A 7 -13.53 2.73 -1.22
CA HIS A 7 -14.20 1.90 -0.22
C HIS A 7 -13.86 0.42 -0.44
N HIS A 8 -13.41 -0.27 0.61
CA HIS A 8 -13.28 -1.72 0.61
C HIS A 8 -14.68 -2.39 0.66
N TYR A 9 -14.82 -3.57 0.08
CA TYR A 9 -16.10 -4.28 0.05
C TYR A 9 -16.22 -5.33 1.16
N ASN A 10 -15.11 -5.99 1.47
CA ASN A 10 -15.01 -6.98 2.53
C ASN A 10 -13.83 -6.56 3.43
N ASN A 11 -14.03 -6.56 4.74
CA ASN A 11 -12.99 -6.34 5.73
C ASN A 11 -13.23 -7.30 6.90
N ASP A 12 -13.08 -8.58 6.60
CA ASP A 12 -13.32 -9.69 7.52
C ASP A 12 -12.11 -10.64 7.56
N THR A 13 -12.14 -11.61 8.48
CA THR A 13 -11.17 -12.71 8.49
C THR A 13 -11.27 -13.55 7.22
N ASP A 14 -10.16 -13.68 6.51
CA ASP A 14 -10.01 -14.63 5.42
C ASP A 14 -9.41 -15.93 5.93
N ILE A 15 -10.19 -17.01 5.85
CA ILE A 15 -9.82 -18.34 6.36
C ILE A 15 -8.65 -18.99 5.60
N ILE A 16 -8.37 -18.58 4.36
CA ILE A 16 -7.27 -19.13 3.56
C ILE A 16 -5.95 -18.46 3.94
N PHE A 17 -6.02 -17.16 4.25
CA PHE A 17 -4.86 -16.42 4.76
C PHE A 17 -4.68 -16.59 6.29
N ASP A 18 -5.71 -17.04 6.99
CA ASP A 18 -5.78 -17.04 8.47
C ASP A 18 -5.49 -15.64 9.05
N ASP A 19 -6.00 -14.61 8.36
CA ASP A 19 -5.70 -13.21 8.66
C ASP A 19 -6.88 -12.30 8.30
N HIS A 20 -6.94 -11.12 8.91
CA HIS A 20 -7.97 -10.12 8.67
C HIS A 20 -7.57 -9.19 7.53
N ILE A 21 -8.19 -9.35 6.35
CA ILE A 21 -7.73 -8.69 5.13
C ILE A 21 -8.88 -7.96 4.44
N ALA A 22 -8.68 -6.65 4.25
CA ALA A 22 -9.61 -5.83 3.47
C ALA A 22 -9.42 -6.05 1.95
N LYS A 23 -10.53 -6.34 1.25
CA LYS A 23 -10.58 -6.72 -0.18
C LYS A 23 -11.70 -6.02 -0.91
N GLY A 24 -11.50 -5.77 -2.20
CA GLY A 24 -12.55 -5.25 -3.07
C GLY A 24 -12.09 -5.04 -4.51
N TYR A 25 -12.98 -5.28 -5.47
CA TYR A 25 -12.72 -5.06 -6.91
C TYR A 25 -11.45 -5.75 -7.46
N GLY A 26 -11.04 -6.87 -6.87
CA GLY A 26 -9.81 -7.59 -7.26
C GLY A 26 -8.52 -7.06 -6.63
N PHE A 27 -8.62 -6.17 -5.64
CA PHE A 27 -7.48 -5.60 -4.93
C PHE A 27 -7.54 -5.84 -3.43
N PHE A 28 -6.38 -5.81 -2.79
CA PHE A 28 -6.21 -5.64 -1.36
C PHE A 28 -6.19 -4.15 -1.00
N TYR A 29 -6.70 -3.85 0.19
CA TYR A 29 -6.69 -2.54 0.82
C TYR A 29 -5.70 -2.62 1.99
N LEU A 30 -4.46 -2.25 1.71
CA LEU A 30 -3.29 -2.49 2.55
C LEU A 30 -3.05 -1.28 3.47
N PRO A 31 -3.09 -1.42 4.80
CA PRO A 31 -2.95 -0.30 5.73
C PRO A 31 -1.62 0.45 5.55
N LEU A 32 -1.65 1.78 5.55
CA LEU A 32 -0.46 2.62 5.43
C LEU A 32 -0.37 3.64 6.57
N HIS A 33 -1.45 4.40 6.81
CA HIS A 33 -1.53 5.47 7.81
C HIS A 33 -0.39 6.50 7.74
N ARG A 34 0.05 6.87 6.52
CA ARG A 34 1.11 7.87 6.25
C ARG A 34 0.65 8.87 5.21
N ALA A 35 1.19 10.10 5.23
CA ALA A 35 0.79 11.19 4.32
C ALA A 35 -0.75 11.42 4.26
N GLY A 36 -1.44 11.15 5.36
CA GLY A 36 -2.90 11.20 5.46
C GLY A 36 -3.64 10.16 4.59
N THR A 37 -2.97 9.13 4.10
CA THR A 37 -3.54 7.99 3.39
C THR A 37 -3.76 6.84 4.35
N GLU A 38 -5.00 6.36 4.46
CA GLU A 38 -5.36 5.23 5.33
C GLU A 38 -4.83 3.91 4.80
N PHE A 39 -5.01 3.65 3.50
CA PHE A 39 -4.63 2.41 2.85
C PHE A 39 -4.16 2.63 1.41
N LEU A 40 -3.39 1.67 0.94
CA LEU A 40 -3.02 1.50 -0.46
C LEU A 40 -3.92 0.47 -1.12
N VAL A 41 -4.25 0.69 -2.39
CA VAL A 41 -5.01 -0.29 -3.19
C VAL A 41 -4.06 -0.99 -4.13
N GLY A 42 -4.00 -2.31 -4.07
CA GLY A 42 -3.04 -3.05 -4.88
C GLY A 42 -3.07 -4.55 -4.70
N HIS A 43 -1.97 -5.20 -5.09
CA HIS A 43 -1.82 -6.63 -4.95
C HIS A 43 -0.40 -6.98 -4.52
N THR A 44 -0.30 -7.90 -3.56
CA THR A 44 0.94 -8.56 -3.18
C THR A 44 1.07 -9.88 -3.92
N GLY A 45 2.30 -10.30 -4.20
CA GLY A 45 2.63 -11.61 -4.76
C GLY A 45 3.59 -12.36 -3.85
N HIS A 46 3.59 -13.69 -3.99
CA HIS A 46 4.60 -14.53 -3.34
C HIS A 46 6.01 -14.07 -3.69
N GLY A 47 6.90 -14.05 -2.71
CA GLY A 47 8.24 -13.50 -2.88
C GLY A 47 8.37 -12.01 -2.62
N CYS A 48 7.37 -11.40 -1.96
CA CYS A 48 7.33 -9.99 -1.58
C CYS A 48 7.18 -8.99 -2.72
N GLN A 49 7.04 -9.44 -3.97
CA GLN A 49 6.72 -8.55 -5.09
C GLN A 49 5.33 -7.95 -4.92
N GLN A 50 5.15 -6.69 -5.32
CA GLN A 50 3.85 -6.05 -5.20
C GLN A 50 3.73 -4.80 -6.07
N VAL A 51 2.49 -4.47 -6.41
CA VAL A 51 2.13 -3.21 -7.06
C VAL A 51 0.98 -2.60 -6.27
N VAL A 52 1.17 -1.37 -5.80
CA VAL A 52 0.22 -0.67 -4.95
C VAL A 52 0.06 0.78 -5.39
N TYR A 53 -1.12 1.34 -5.16
CA TYR A 53 -1.49 2.69 -5.53
C TYR A 53 -2.11 3.45 -4.36
N ASP A 54 -1.59 4.63 -4.10
CA ASP A 54 -2.15 5.64 -3.20
C ASP A 54 -3.11 6.54 -3.99
N LEU A 55 -4.42 6.36 -3.76
CA LEU A 55 -5.46 7.15 -4.41
C LEU A 55 -5.41 8.64 -4.04
N LYS A 56 -4.95 8.97 -2.83
CA LYS A 56 -4.94 10.34 -2.29
C LYS A 56 -3.74 11.11 -2.83
N ASN A 57 -2.54 10.56 -2.66
CA ASN A 57 -1.29 11.23 -3.04
C ASN A 57 -0.87 10.91 -4.48
N LYS A 58 -1.62 10.05 -5.19
CA LYS A 58 -1.38 9.64 -6.58
C LYS A 58 0.00 9.02 -6.79
N VAL A 59 0.45 8.22 -5.83
CA VAL A 59 1.74 7.53 -5.85
C VAL A 59 1.52 6.06 -6.18
N THR A 60 2.27 5.53 -7.16
CA THR A 60 2.31 4.10 -7.46
C THR A 60 3.68 3.55 -7.06
N ILE A 61 3.70 2.43 -6.34
CA ILE A 61 4.92 1.69 -6.04
C ILE A 61 4.82 0.32 -6.70
N ALA A 62 5.76 0.00 -7.58
CA ALA A 62 5.95 -1.33 -8.13
C ALA A 62 7.30 -1.86 -7.65
N TYR A 63 7.28 -2.97 -6.90
CA TYR A 63 8.46 -3.65 -6.40
C TYR A 63 8.48 -5.08 -6.94
N VAL A 64 9.54 -5.41 -7.68
CA VAL A 64 9.74 -6.71 -8.31
C VAL A 64 11.11 -7.22 -7.89
N SER A 65 11.21 -8.50 -7.56
CA SER A 65 12.47 -9.11 -7.17
C SER A 65 12.54 -10.57 -7.59
N ASN A 66 13.72 -11.03 -7.98
CA ASN A 66 13.94 -12.41 -8.41
C ASN A 66 14.19 -13.39 -7.25
N GLY A 67 14.43 -12.86 -6.04
CA GLY A 67 14.65 -13.67 -4.85
C GLY A 67 13.36 -13.91 -4.09
N LEU A 68 12.99 -15.18 -3.90
CA LEU A 68 11.84 -15.56 -3.08
C LEU A 68 12.08 -15.19 -1.61
N LYS A 69 11.14 -14.44 -1.04
CA LYS A 69 11.11 -13.98 0.35
C LYS A 69 9.80 -14.41 0.99
N THR A 70 9.85 -14.77 2.26
CA THR A 70 8.66 -15.08 3.07
C THR A 70 8.05 -13.78 3.60
N GLY A 71 6.74 -13.65 3.51
CA GLY A 71 6.00 -12.46 3.92
C GLY A 71 5.16 -11.87 2.80
N LEU A 72 4.25 -11.00 3.19
CA LEU A 72 3.39 -10.21 2.31
C LEU A 72 3.45 -8.75 2.77
N TYR A 73 3.21 -7.83 1.85
CA TYR A 73 3.09 -6.39 2.13
C TYR A 73 4.25 -5.82 2.99
N ASP A 74 3.96 -5.35 4.20
CA ASP A 74 4.85 -4.66 5.13
C ASP A 74 5.72 -5.63 5.95
N LEU A 75 5.32 -6.90 6.06
CA LEU A 75 6.17 -7.98 6.59
C LEU A 75 7.41 -8.21 5.72
N CYS A 76 7.40 -7.72 4.48
CA CYS A 76 8.54 -7.77 3.57
C CYS A 76 9.53 -6.62 3.85
N ARG A 77 10.50 -6.87 4.73
CA ARG A 77 11.51 -5.90 5.19
C ARG A 77 12.09 -4.98 4.10
N THR A 78 12.52 -5.54 2.97
CA THR A 78 13.11 -4.72 1.88
C THR A 78 12.08 -3.78 1.27
N TYR A 79 10.86 -4.27 1.03
CA TYR A 79 9.79 -3.45 0.49
C TYR A 79 9.37 -2.37 1.49
N SER A 80 9.12 -2.73 2.76
CA SER A 80 8.68 -1.76 3.78
C SER A 80 9.67 -0.59 3.90
N ARG A 81 10.98 -0.86 3.89
CA ARG A 81 12.00 0.22 3.89
C ARG A 81 11.96 1.12 2.65
N LEU A 82 11.65 0.57 1.48
CA LEU A 82 11.52 1.35 0.26
C LEU A 82 10.23 2.16 0.26
N GLN A 83 9.12 1.58 0.73
CA GLN A 83 7.85 2.27 0.94
C GLN A 83 8.05 3.44 1.92
N ASP A 84 8.74 3.23 3.03
CA ASP A 84 9.03 4.28 4.01
C ASP A 84 9.81 5.43 3.38
N ALA A 85 10.88 5.14 2.65
CA ALA A 85 11.67 6.16 1.97
C ALA A 85 10.85 6.96 0.94
N VAL A 86 9.92 6.31 0.23
CA VAL A 86 8.99 7.00 -0.67
C VAL A 86 8.09 7.94 0.13
N TYR A 87 7.51 7.48 1.23
CA TYR A 87 6.58 8.28 2.03
C TYR A 87 7.24 9.40 2.83
N ASP A 88 8.49 9.25 3.24
CA ASP A 88 9.29 10.34 3.81
C ASP A 88 9.37 11.53 2.82
N ILE A 89 9.56 11.24 1.53
CA ILE A 89 9.62 12.26 0.48
C ILE A 89 8.25 12.88 0.22
N VAL A 90 7.18 12.06 0.19
CA VAL A 90 5.81 12.54 0.00
C VAL A 90 5.42 13.50 1.12
N GLU A 91 5.65 13.12 2.39
CA GLU A 91 5.35 13.94 3.56
C GLU A 91 6.17 15.24 3.58
N SER A 92 7.46 15.17 3.23
CA SER A 92 8.31 16.35 3.10
C SER A 92 7.74 17.36 2.08
N ARG A 93 7.29 16.89 0.91
CA ARG A 93 6.69 17.76 -0.13
C ARG A 93 5.35 18.35 0.30
N LEU A 94 4.51 17.57 1.00
CA LEU A 94 3.25 18.06 1.55
C LEU A 94 3.48 19.15 2.60
N GLY A 95 4.49 19.00 3.46
CA GLY A 95 4.88 20.01 4.44
C GLY A 95 5.38 21.31 3.79
N GLN A 96 6.24 21.21 2.77
CA GLN A 96 6.72 22.37 2.00
C GLN A 96 5.59 23.15 1.32
N SER A 97 4.58 22.43 0.82
CA SER A 97 3.42 23.04 0.15
C SER A 97 2.54 23.82 1.12
N GLN A 98 2.48 23.43 2.39
CA GLN A 98 1.75 24.14 3.44
C GLN A 98 2.47 25.40 3.92
N THR A 99 3.81 25.42 3.87
CA THR A 99 4.62 26.59 4.25
C THR A 99 4.75 27.65 3.15
N ALA A 100 4.37 27.32 1.92
CA ALA A 100 4.44 28.23 0.76
C ALA A 100 3.15 29.04 0.53
N LEU A 101 2.13 28.86 1.39
CA LEU A 101 0.88 29.60 1.45
C LEU A 101 0.85 30.49 2.70
#